data_AF-A0A6B3FM90-F1
#
_entry.id   AF-A0A6B3FM90-F1
#
_cell.length_a   1.000
_cell.length_b   1.000
_cell.length_c   1.000
_cell.angle_alpha   90.00
_cell.angle_beta   90.00
_cell.angle_gamma   90.00
#
_symmetry.space_group_name_H-M   'P 1'
#
loop_
_entity.id
_entity.type
_entity.pdbx_description
1 polymer ?
#
loop_
_entity_poly.entity_id
_entity_poly.type
_entity_poly.pdbx_seq_one_letter_code
_entity_poly.pdbx_strand_id
1 'polypeptide(L)'
;DVIGQAKTGTGKTLGFGLPLLERVTVPADVEAGRAKPEQLTDAPQALVVVPTRELCTQVTNDLLTAGKVRNVRVLAIYGGRAYEPQVEALRKGVDVVVGTPGRLLDLAGQRKLDLSHVRGLVLDEADEMLDLGFLPDVERI
;
A
#
# COMPACT_ATOMS: atom_id res chain seq x y z
N ASP A 1 12.25 -0.17 -12.78
CA ASP A 1 11.41 1.00 -12.47
C ASP A 1 10.63 1.45 -13.68
N VAL A 2 9.47 2.08 -13.45
CA VAL A 2 8.56 2.56 -14.50
C VAL A 2 8.05 3.94 -14.08
N ILE A 3 8.06 4.90 -15.00
CA ILE A 3 7.37 6.19 -14.81
C ILE A 3 6.17 6.19 -15.75
N GLY A 4 4.96 6.31 -15.17
CA GLY A 4 3.71 6.35 -15.92
C GLY A 4 3.01 7.68 -15.71
N GLN A 5 2.68 8.37 -16.80
CA GLN A 5 1.88 9.60 -16.75
C GLN A 5 0.52 9.33 -17.43
N ALA A 6 -0.56 9.45 -16.67
CA ALA A 6 -1.92 9.44 -17.21
C ALA A 6 -2.83 10.30 -16.33
N LYS A 7 -4.03 10.62 -16.82
CA LYS A 7 -5.03 11.39 -16.05
C LYS A 7 -5.83 10.49 -15.12
N THR A 8 -6.39 11.04 -14.04
CA THR A 8 -7.32 10.33 -13.13
C THR A 8 -8.52 9.77 -13.92
N GLY A 9 -9.04 8.61 -13.53
CA GLY A 9 -10.18 7.96 -14.22
C GLY A 9 -9.82 7.14 -15.48
N THR A 10 -8.54 6.89 -15.75
CA THR A 10 -8.07 6.12 -16.93
C THR A 10 -7.64 4.68 -16.61
N GLY A 11 -7.94 4.17 -15.41
CA GLY A 11 -7.55 2.82 -15.00
C GLY A 11 -6.10 2.68 -14.52
N LYS A 12 -5.41 3.81 -14.23
CA LYS A 12 -4.04 3.82 -13.66
C LYS A 12 -3.88 2.89 -12.46
N THR A 13 -4.85 2.90 -11.54
CA THR A 13 -4.83 2.04 -10.35
C THR A 13 -4.70 0.58 -10.70
N LEU A 14 -5.40 0.09 -11.73
CA LEU A 14 -5.26 -1.30 -12.16
C LEU A 14 -3.96 -1.53 -12.94
N GLY A 15 -3.49 -0.52 -13.68
CA GLY A 15 -2.23 -0.55 -14.41
C GLY A 15 -1.01 -0.81 -13.51
N PHE A 16 -0.92 -0.15 -12.35
CA PHE A 16 0.10 -0.47 -11.35
C PHE A 16 -0.34 -1.54 -10.34
N GLY A 17 -1.64 -1.60 -10.04
CA GLY A 17 -2.19 -2.42 -8.97
C GLY A 17 -2.15 -3.90 -9.25
N LEU A 18 -2.48 -4.34 -10.47
CA LEU A 18 -2.39 -5.75 -10.85
C LEU A 18 -0.96 -6.30 -10.71
N PRO A 19 0.07 -5.70 -11.33
CA PRO A 19 1.44 -6.19 -11.18
C PRO A 19 2.01 -6.01 -9.76
N LEU A 20 1.45 -5.10 -8.95
CA LEU A 20 1.79 -4.98 -7.53
C LEU A 20 1.19 -6.14 -6.72
N LEU A 21 -0.10 -6.44 -6.94
CA LEU A 21 -0.80 -7.55 -6.30
C LEU A 21 -0.17 -8.90 -6.69
N GLU A 22 0.15 -9.14 -7.95
CA GLU A 22 0.80 -10.39 -8.40
C GLU A 22 2.12 -10.68 -7.68
N ARG A 23 2.84 -9.64 -7.24
CA ARG A 23 4.12 -9.78 -6.55
C ARG A 23 3.99 -10.07 -5.06
N VAL A 24 2.85 -9.79 -4.42
CA VAL A 24 2.66 -10.14 -3.00
C VAL A 24 2.46 -11.65 -2.85
N THR A 25 2.93 -12.23 -1.75
CA THR A 25 2.75 -13.66 -1.45
C THR A 25 1.74 -13.79 -0.32
N VAL A 26 0.62 -14.46 -0.58
CA VAL A 26 -0.50 -14.59 0.35
C VAL A 26 -0.87 -16.07 0.56
N PRO A 27 -1.66 -16.43 1.60
CA PRO A 27 -2.01 -17.83 1.88
C PRO A 27 -2.58 -18.58 0.69
N ALA A 28 -3.41 -17.92 -0.15
CA ALA A 28 -3.97 -18.50 -1.36
C ALA A 28 -2.91 -18.95 -2.39
N ASP A 29 -1.71 -18.36 -2.39
CA ASP A 29 -0.61 -18.81 -3.26
C ASP A 29 0.03 -20.09 -2.76
N VAL A 30 0.11 -20.26 -1.43
CA VAL A 30 0.62 -21.49 -0.79
C VAL A 30 -0.35 -22.64 -1.03
N GLU A 31 -1.65 -22.40 -0.84
CA GLU A 31 -2.71 -23.37 -1.12
C GLU A 31 -2.71 -23.81 -2.60
N ALA A 32 -2.43 -22.88 -3.51
CA ALA A 32 -2.31 -23.16 -4.94
C ALA A 32 -0.95 -23.77 -5.36
N GLY A 33 -0.03 -24.02 -4.43
CA GLY A 33 1.31 -24.55 -4.73
C GLY A 33 2.24 -23.59 -5.47
N ARG A 34 1.93 -22.29 -5.49
CA ARG A 34 2.73 -21.22 -6.14
C ARG A 34 3.74 -20.56 -5.20
N ALA A 35 3.63 -20.81 -3.89
CA ALA A 35 4.56 -20.33 -2.87
C ALA A 35 4.72 -21.37 -1.75
N LYS A 36 5.79 -21.25 -0.96
CA LYS A 36 6.01 -22.07 0.23
C LYS A 36 5.53 -21.33 1.50
N PRO A 37 5.12 -22.06 2.55
CA PRO A 37 4.67 -21.44 3.81
C PRO A 37 5.67 -20.46 4.42
N GLU A 38 6.97 -20.70 4.28
CA GLU A 38 8.03 -19.86 4.85
C GLU A 38 8.18 -18.51 4.14
N GLN A 39 7.51 -18.33 2.98
CA GLN A 39 7.49 -17.07 2.24
C GLN A 39 6.36 -16.14 2.69
N LEU A 40 5.48 -16.59 3.59
CA LEU A 40 4.42 -15.76 4.16
C LEU A 40 4.99 -14.80 5.21
N THR A 41 4.38 -13.61 5.29
CA THR A 41 4.65 -12.61 6.30
C THR A 41 3.37 -11.87 6.67
N ASP A 42 3.32 -11.32 7.87
CA ASP A 42 2.25 -10.40 8.30
C ASP A 42 2.60 -8.93 8.07
N ALA A 43 3.86 -8.65 7.68
CA ALA A 43 4.29 -7.31 7.31
C ALA A 43 3.91 -6.96 5.85
N PRO A 44 3.58 -5.69 5.55
CA PRO A 44 3.31 -5.24 4.20
C PRO A 44 4.44 -5.58 3.22
N GLN A 45 4.04 -6.14 2.07
CA GLN A 45 4.94 -6.55 0.99
C GLN A 45 4.96 -5.52 -0.15
N ALA A 46 3.97 -4.63 -0.17
CA ALA A 46 3.88 -3.53 -1.11
C ALA A 46 3.33 -2.26 -0.45
N LEU A 47 3.76 -1.11 -0.95
CA LEU A 47 3.38 0.22 -0.49
C LEU A 47 2.94 1.09 -1.67
N VAL A 48 1.79 1.74 -1.54
CA VAL A 48 1.32 2.79 -2.44
C VAL A 48 1.21 4.09 -1.65
N VAL A 49 1.97 5.10 -2.04
CA VAL A 49 1.95 6.42 -1.41
C VAL A 49 1.13 7.36 -2.29
N VAL A 50 0.19 8.08 -1.66
CA VAL A 50 -0.74 9.00 -2.31
C VAL A 50 -0.80 10.36 -1.58
N PRO A 51 -1.10 11.47 -2.26
CA PRO A 51 -1.12 12.80 -1.64
C PRO A 51 -2.29 13.03 -0.67
N THR A 52 -3.45 12.42 -0.93
CA THR A 52 -4.70 12.76 -0.22
C THR A 52 -5.39 11.55 0.40
N ARG A 53 -6.22 11.80 1.41
CA ARG A 53 -7.05 10.76 2.05
C ARG A 53 -8.08 10.18 1.09
N GLU A 54 -8.66 11.05 0.27
CA GLU A 54 -9.68 10.73 -0.70
C GLU A 54 -9.10 9.76 -1.75
N LEU A 55 -7.93 10.08 -2.31
CA LEU A 55 -7.25 9.16 -3.23
C LEU A 55 -6.82 7.86 -2.52
N CYS A 56 -6.33 7.95 -1.28
CA CYS A 56 -5.96 6.76 -0.50
C CYS A 56 -7.12 5.77 -0.39
N THR A 57 -8.32 6.29 -0.11
CA THR A 57 -9.53 5.46 0.01
C THR A 57 -9.94 4.87 -1.33
N GLN A 58 -9.87 5.64 -2.41
CA GLN A 58 -10.19 5.18 -3.77
C GLN A 58 -9.25 4.04 -4.20
N VAL A 59 -7.94 4.28 -4.13
CA VAL A 59 -6.92 3.29 -4.49
C VAL A 59 -7.05 2.02 -3.65
N THR A 60 -7.32 2.15 -2.35
CA THR A 60 -7.55 0.99 -1.47
C THR A 60 -8.73 0.13 -1.96
N ASN A 61 -9.85 0.76 -2.32
CA ASN A 61 -11.05 0.04 -2.77
C ASN A 61 -10.82 -0.66 -4.12
N ASP A 62 -10.09 -0.04 -5.04
CA ASP A 62 -9.71 -0.64 -6.31
C ASP A 62 -8.83 -1.87 -6.09
N LEU A 63 -7.83 -1.78 -5.21
CA LEU A 63 -6.94 -2.89 -4.89
C LEU A 63 -7.63 -4.03 -4.13
N LEU A 64 -8.56 -3.72 -3.22
CA LEU A 64 -9.41 -4.73 -2.58
C LEU A 64 -10.25 -5.47 -3.60
N THR A 65 -10.81 -4.75 -4.58
CA THR A 65 -11.62 -5.35 -5.65
C THR A 65 -10.77 -6.26 -6.52
N ALA A 66 -9.60 -5.79 -6.96
CA ALA A 66 -8.68 -6.55 -7.80
C ALA A 66 -8.05 -7.76 -7.07
N GLY A 67 -7.76 -7.62 -5.78
CA GLY A 67 -7.12 -8.64 -4.95
C GLY A 67 -8.08 -9.70 -4.36
N LYS A 68 -9.39 -9.54 -4.57
CA LYS A 68 -10.44 -10.33 -3.90
C LYS A 68 -10.27 -11.84 -4.04
N VAL A 69 -9.95 -12.33 -5.25
CA VAL A 69 -9.83 -13.77 -5.53
C VAL A 69 -8.67 -14.42 -4.76
N ARG A 70 -7.61 -13.66 -4.47
CA ARG A 70 -6.46 -14.13 -3.70
C ARG A 70 -6.55 -13.77 -2.21
N ASN A 71 -7.65 -13.13 -1.79
CA ASN A 71 -7.86 -12.64 -0.44
C ASN A 71 -6.72 -11.75 0.07
N VAL A 72 -6.20 -10.86 -0.78
CA VAL A 72 -5.12 -9.94 -0.41
C VAL A 72 -5.62 -8.92 0.62
N ARG A 73 -4.90 -8.79 1.74
CA ARG A 73 -5.20 -7.84 2.82
C ARG A 73 -4.63 -6.47 2.47
N VAL A 74 -5.51 -5.52 2.15
CA VAL A 74 -5.13 -4.13 1.83
C VAL A 74 -5.60 -3.19 2.94
N LEU A 75 -4.73 -2.30 3.41
CA LEU A 75 -5.05 -1.32 4.45
C LEU A 75 -4.78 0.12 3.98
N ALA A 76 -5.76 1.01 4.23
CA ALA A 76 -5.61 2.45 4.07
C ALA A 76 -5.01 3.09 5.35
N ILE A 77 -3.97 3.92 5.18
CA ILE A 77 -3.25 4.59 6.26
C ILE A 77 -3.16 6.09 5.98
N TYR A 78 -3.94 6.90 6.69
CA TYR A 78 -3.95 8.35 6.51
C TYR A 78 -4.33 9.13 7.78
N GLY A 79 -3.96 10.42 7.78
CA GLY A 79 -4.24 11.38 8.85
C GLY A 79 -5.72 11.74 9.06
N GLY A 80 -6.04 12.44 10.15
CA GLY A 80 -7.43 12.86 10.44
C GLY A 80 -8.39 11.74 10.85
N ARG A 81 -7.87 10.55 11.16
CA ARG A 81 -8.58 9.42 11.79
C ARG A 81 -7.79 8.91 13.00
N ALA A 82 -8.49 8.24 13.92
CA ALA A 82 -7.89 7.56 15.06
C ALA A 82 -6.81 6.57 14.61
N TYR A 83 -5.80 6.39 15.47
CA TYR A 83 -4.69 5.48 15.20
C TYR A 83 -5.11 4.04 15.39
N GLU A 84 -5.89 3.77 16.44
CA GLU A 84 -6.19 2.45 16.96
C GLU A 84 -6.71 1.49 15.88
N PRO A 85 -7.68 1.85 15.01
CA PRO A 85 -8.16 0.94 13.97
C PRO A 85 -7.07 0.56 12.95
N GLN A 86 -6.19 1.51 12.59
CA GLN A 86 -5.09 1.26 11.66
C GLN A 86 -4.04 0.34 12.32
N VAL A 87 -3.74 0.56 13.59
CA VAL A 87 -2.78 -0.24 14.37
C VAL A 87 -3.30 -1.65 14.61
N GLU A 88 -4.59 -1.81 14.92
CA GLU A 88 -5.22 -3.11 15.08
C GLU A 88 -5.22 -3.91 13.78
N ALA A 89 -5.45 -3.26 12.64
CA ALA A 89 -5.37 -3.90 11.34
C ALA A 89 -3.93 -4.36 11.02
N LEU A 90 -2.93 -3.51 11.25
CA LEU A 90 -1.52 -3.88 11.09
C LEU A 90 -1.12 -5.10 11.95
N ARG A 91 -1.61 -5.18 13.20
CA ARG A 91 -1.37 -6.33 14.09
C ARG A 91 -2.01 -7.64 13.62
N LYS A 92 -3.08 -7.58 12.83
CA LYS A 92 -3.72 -8.75 12.21
C LYS A 92 -2.99 -9.22 10.93
N GLY A 93 -1.98 -8.45 10.52
CA GLY A 93 -1.22 -8.65 9.31
C GLY A 93 -1.87 -8.02 8.08
N VAL A 94 -1.04 -7.42 7.23
CA VAL A 94 -1.44 -6.67 6.02
C VAL A 94 -0.46 -7.01 4.91
N ASP A 95 -0.96 -7.22 3.69
CA ASP A 95 -0.13 -7.55 2.54
C ASP A 95 0.26 -6.30 1.73
N VAL A 96 -0.66 -5.34 1.65
CA VAL A 96 -0.50 -4.08 0.90
C VAL A 96 -0.95 -2.91 1.76
N VAL A 97 -0.12 -1.87 1.86
CA VAL A 97 -0.52 -0.58 2.45
C VAL A 97 -0.71 0.44 1.34
N VAL A 98 -1.79 1.20 1.43
CA VAL A 98 -1.99 2.46 0.71
C VAL A 98 -2.00 3.56 1.75
N GLY A 99 -1.21 4.62 1.59
CA GLY A 99 -1.19 5.66 2.62
C GLY A 99 -0.66 7.02 2.21
N THR A 100 -0.96 8.01 3.06
CA THR A 100 -0.44 9.38 2.94
C THR A 100 0.89 9.52 3.67
N PRO A 101 1.88 10.26 3.13
CA PRO A 101 3.25 10.32 3.65
C PRO A 101 3.36 10.54 5.16
N GLY A 102 2.74 11.60 5.69
CA GLY A 102 2.84 11.94 7.12
C GLY A 102 2.41 10.81 8.06
N ARG A 103 1.24 10.19 7.81
CA ARG A 103 0.76 9.08 8.67
C ARG A 103 1.61 7.81 8.53
N LEU A 104 2.15 7.53 7.33
CA LEU A 104 3.05 6.39 7.13
C LEU A 104 4.30 6.55 7.99
N LEU A 105 4.93 7.73 7.93
CA LEU A 105 6.11 8.05 8.74
C LEU A 105 5.81 8.06 10.24
N ASP A 106 4.65 8.57 10.67
CA ASP A 106 4.24 8.55 12.07
C ASP A 106 4.16 7.12 12.62
N LEU A 107 3.51 6.21 11.88
CA LEU A 107 3.35 4.81 12.30
C LEU A 107 4.66 4.02 12.21
N ALA A 108 5.48 4.27 11.19
CA ALA A 108 6.80 3.66 11.06
C ALA A 108 7.75 4.14 12.18
N GLY A 109 7.77 5.44 12.47
CA GLY A 109 8.56 6.02 13.57
C GLY A 109 8.14 5.50 14.94
N GLN A 110 6.85 5.19 15.13
CA GLN A 110 6.34 4.53 16.34
C GLN A 110 6.57 3.01 16.36
N ARG A 111 7.22 2.43 15.34
CA ARG A 111 7.42 0.98 15.14
C ARG A 111 6.12 0.18 15.12
N LYS A 112 5.04 0.81 14.65
CA LYS A 112 3.71 0.18 14.49
C LYS A 112 3.48 -0.32 13.06
N LEU A 113 4.20 0.26 12.10
CA LEU A 113 4.25 -0.15 10.69
C LEU A 113 5.67 -0.62 10.38
N ASP A 114 5.82 -1.88 9.98
CA ASP A 114 7.08 -2.44 9.52
C ASP A 114 7.10 -2.47 7.99
N LEU A 115 8.01 -1.71 7.37
CA LEU A 115 8.16 -1.64 5.91
C LEU A 115 9.31 -2.51 5.39
N SER A 116 10.01 -3.28 6.25
CA SER A 116 11.19 -4.07 5.87
C SER A 116 10.93 -5.16 4.84
N HIS A 117 9.67 -5.56 4.65
CA HIS A 117 9.25 -6.59 3.68
C HIS A 117 8.71 -6.00 2.37
N VAL A 118 8.63 -4.66 2.27
CA VAL A 118 8.16 -3.99 1.06
C VAL A 118 9.16 -4.20 -0.08
N ARG A 119 8.66 -4.80 -1.16
CA ARG A 119 9.43 -5.05 -2.40
C ARG A 119 8.80 -4.40 -3.64
N GLY A 120 7.67 -3.72 -3.46
CA GLY A 120 7.01 -2.93 -4.48
C GLY A 120 6.55 -1.61 -3.91
N LEU A 121 7.00 -0.51 -4.50
CA LEU A 121 6.64 0.86 -4.14
C LEU A 121 5.99 1.55 -5.34
N VAL A 122 4.88 2.24 -5.10
CA VAL A 122 4.23 3.13 -6.07
C VAL A 122 4.06 4.50 -5.43
N LEU A 123 4.42 5.54 -6.16
CA LEU A 123 4.10 6.93 -5.83
C LEU A 123 3.06 7.39 -6.86
N ASP A 124 1.80 7.54 -6.45
CA ASP A 124 0.73 8.03 -7.34
C ASP A 124 0.46 9.51 -7.06
N GLU A 125 0.29 10.28 -8.14
CA GLU A 125 0.19 11.76 -8.10
C GLU A 125 1.38 12.38 -7.35
N ALA A 126 2.59 11.94 -7.73
CA ALA A 126 3.85 12.37 -7.12
C ALA A 126 4.14 13.86 -7.28
N ASP A 127 3.73 14.47 -8.39
CA ASP A 127 3.73 15.91 -8.61
C ASP A 127 2.87 16.65 -7.58
N GLU A 128 1.66 16.18 -7.33
CA GLU A 128 0.78 16.75 -6.29
C GLU A 128 1.38 16.59 -4.89
N MET A 129 2.08 15.47 -4.62
CA MET A 129 2.83 15.33 -3.36
C MET A 129 3.91 16.41 -3.21
N LEU A 130 4.60 16.81 -4.27
CA LEU A 130 5.57 17.90 -4.22
C LEU A 130 4.89 19.25 -3.95
N ASP A 131 3.77 19.52 -4.62
CA ASP A 131 3.01 20.77 -4.48
C ASP A 131 2.45 20.94 -3.06
N LEU A 132 2.03 19.85 -2.42
CA LEU A 132 1.58 19.82 -1.03
C LEU A 132 2.73 19.85 -0.01
N GLY A 133 3.98 19.83 -0.46
CA GLY A 133 5.17 19.91 0.39
C GLY A 133 5.58 18.58 1.03
N PHE A 134 5.13 17.44 0.52
CA PHE A 134 5.48 16.11 1.04
C PHE A 134 6.82 15.58 0.56
N LEU A 135 7.60 16.33 -0.24
CA LEU A 135 8.90 15.86 -0.74
C LEU A 135 9.81 15.32 0.38
N PRO A 136 10.02 16.02 1.52
CA PRO A 136 10.88 15.50 2.58
C PRO A 136 10.33 14.22 3.23
N ASP A 137 9.01 14.04 3.23
CA ASP A 137 8.38 12.85 3.79
C ASP A 137 8.55 11.66 2.82
N VAL A 138 8.36 11.90 1.52
CA VAL A 138 8.56 10.88 0.48
C VAL A 138 10.01 10.43 0.40
N GLU A 139 10.99 11.34 0.53
CA GLU A 139 12.41 10.99 0.56
C GLU A 139 12.82 10.15 1.79
N ARG A 140 12.05 10.21 2.88
CA ARG A 140 12.31 9.45 4.11
C ARG A 140 11.71 8.04 4.11
N ILE A 141 10.68 7.81 3.28
CA ILE A 141 10.02 6.51 3.09
C ILE A 141 10.92 5.61 2.26
#